data_AF-A0A1V3WRD8-F1
#
_entry.id   AF-A0A1V3WRD8-F1
#
_cell.length_a   1.000
_cell.length_b   1.000
_cell.length_c   1.000
_cell.angle_alpha   90.00
_cell.angle_beta   90.00
_cell.angle_gamma   90.00
#
_symmetry.space_group_name_H-M   'P 1'
#
loop_
_entity.id
_entity.type
_entity.pdbx_description
1 polymer ?
#
loop_
_entity_poly.entity_id
_entity_poly.type
_entity_poly.pdbx_seq_one_letter_code
_entity_poly.pdbx_strand_id
1 'polypeptide(L)'
;MQPWRIIRITDKALRNDIHTLVDEERARTAHALGERAEEFLALKVEGILECAELLVVALCDNRDVHIFGRRTLPQMDLASVSCAIQNLWLAARAEGLGMGWVSLFDPRRLAALLEIPSDAEPVAVLCLGPVPEFPERPALELDGWAVARPLREFVWENRWGQA
;
A
#
# COMPACT_ATOMS: atom_id res chain seq x y z
N MET A 1 -6.31 -12.25 -15.74
CA MET A 1 -4.98 -12.66 -15.24
C MET A 1 -5.01 -12.63 -13.73
N GLN A 2 -4.21 -13.44 -13.04
CA GLN A 2 -3.96 -13.32 -11.60
C GLN A 2 -2.53 -12.79 -11.40
N PRO A 3 -2.31 -11.47 -11.59
CA PRO A 3 -0.96 -10.89 -11.66
C PRO A 3 -0.26 -10.81 -10.30
N TRP A 4 -0.99 -11.00 -9.20
CA TRP A 4 -0.42 -10.86 -7.86
C TRP A 4 0.53 -12.00 -7.51
N ARG A 5 1.62 -11.64 -6.81
CA ARG A 5 2.44 -12.51 -6.00
C ARG A 5 2.43 -11.95 -4.58
N ILE A 6 2.43 -12.82 -3.59
CA ILE A 6 2.45 -12.44 -2.18
C ILE A 6 3.64 -13.14 -1.54
N ILE A 7 4.58 -12.36 -1.02
CA ILE A 7 5.75 -12.83 -0.29
C ILE A 7 5.48 -12.61 1.19
N ARG A 8 5.42 -13.69 1.96
CA ARG A 8 5.29 -13.61 3.42
C ARG A 8 6.66 -13.47 4.05
N ILE A 9 6.88 -12.42 4.82
CA ILE A 9 8.17 -12.13 5.45
C ILE A 9 8.18 -12.68 6.89
N THR A 10 8.82 -13.83 7.06
CA THR A 10 9.00 -14.50 8.35
C THR A 10 10.39 -14.31 8.94
N ASP A 11 11.37 -13.95 8.10
CA ASP A 11 12.74 -13.64 8.54
C ASP A 11 12.79 -12.27 9.21
N LYS A 12 13.33 -12.23 10.44
CA LYS A 12 13.45 -11.01 11.25
C LYS A 12 14.48 -10.03 10.68
N ALA A 13 15.60 -10.51 10.16
CA ALA A 13 16.60 -9.65 9.54
C ALA A 13 16.02 -8.97 8.31
N LEU A 14 15.39 -9.76 7.43
CA LEU A 14 14.73 -9.21 6.24
C LEU A 14 13.61 -8.22 6.58
N ARG A 15 12.81 -8.52 7.62
CA ARG A 15 11.79 -7.57 8.14
C ARG A 15 12.41 -6.25 8.58
N ASN A 16 13.54 -6.27 9.29
CA ASN A 16 14.25 -5.05 9.70
C ASN A 16 14.80 -4.30 8.49
N ASP A 17 15.34 -4.99 7.50
CA ASP A 17 15.86 -4.36 6.29
C ASP A 17 14.74 -3.65 5.49
N ILE A 18 13.55 -4.26 5.39
CA ILE A 18 12.37 -3.62 4.80
C ILE A 18 11.96 -2.37 5.60
N HIS A 19 11.94 -2.46 6.93
CA HIS A 19 11.65 -1.32 7.78
C HIS A 19 12.66 -0.18 7.58
N THR A 20 13.96 -0.47 7.49
CA THR A 20 14.98 0.54 7.19
C THR A 20 14.75 1.22 5.83
N LEU A 21 14.40 0.45 4.79
CA LEU A 21 14.05 1.04 3.48
C LEU A 21 12.87 2.01 3.60
N VAL A 22 11.88 1.66 4.42
CA VAL A 22 10.68 2.47 4.64
C VAL A 22 10.97 3.73 5.44
N ASP A 23 11.77 3.64 6.50
CA ASP A 23 12.13 4.81 7.31
C ASP A 23 13.00 5.81 6.53
N GLU A 24 13.91 5.32 5.68
CA GLU A 24 14.66 6.18 4.77
C GLU A 24 13.75 6.91 3.76
N GLU A 25 12.74 6.24 3.21
CA GLU A 25 11.78 6.87 2.30
C GLU A 25 10.84 7.84 3.03
N ARG A 26 10.48 7.54 4.28
CA ARG A 26 9.73 8.45 5.14
C ARG A 26 10.51 9.76 5.33
N ALA A 27 11.81 9.72 5.58
CA ALA A 27 12.64 10.94 5.65
C ALA A 27 12.67 11.71 4.31
N ARG A 28 12.81 11.01 3.17
CA ARG A 28 12.75 11.64 1.83
C ARG A 28 11.39 12.27 1.53
N THR A 29 10.30 11.60 1.91
CA THR A 29 8.93 12.08 1.76
C THR A 29 8.68 13.31 2.61
N ALA A 30 9.14 13.32 3.86
CA ALA A 30 9.07 14.49 4.73
C ALA A 30 9.76 15.71 4.08
N HIS A 31 10.96 15.51 3.53
CA HIS A 31 11.66 16.58 2.81
C HIS A 31 10.86 17.09 1.60
N ALA A 32 10.24 16.19 0.84
CA ALA A 32 9.41 16.55 -0.31
C ALA A 32 8.11 17.30 0.07
N LEU A 33 7.61 17.12 1.30
CA LEU A 33 6.40 17.77 1.81
C LEU A 33 6.64 19.22 2.30
N GLY A 34 7.89 19.68 2.37
CA GLY A 34 8.22 21.07 2.69
C GLY A 34 7.68 21.51 4.04
N GLU A 35 6.78 22.51 4.04
CA GLU A 35 6.23 23.11 5.28
C GLU A 35 5.49 22.11 6.17
N ARG A 36 4.98 21.01 5.60
CA ARG A 36 4.26 19.95 6.34
C ARG A 36 5.14 18.78 6.77
N ALA A 37 6.46 18.91 6.66
CA ALA A 37 7.40 17.85 7.00
C ALA A 37 7.27 17.37 8.45
N GLU A 38 7.19 18.30 9.41
CA GLU A 38 7.09 17.98 10.83
C GLU A 38 5.76 17.31 11.18
N GLU A 39 4.64 17.82 10.64
CA GLU A 39 3.32 17.21 10.75
C GLU A 39 3.34 15.75 10.25
N PHE A 40 3.94 15.51 9.08
CA PHE A 40 4.04 14.18 8.49
C PHE A 40 4.88 13.23 9.34
N LEU A 41 6.02 13.71 9.85
CA LEU A 41 6.89 12.90 10.71
C LEU A 41 6.23 12.56 12.05
N ALA A 42 5.24 13.33 12.52
CA ALA A 42 4.47 12.98 13.71
C ALA A 42 3.47 11.83 13.46
N LEU A 43 3.10 11.55 12.21
CA LEU A 43 2.15 10.49 11.87
C LEU A 43 2.78 9.09 12.01
N LYS A 44 1.99 8.16 12.55
CA LYS A 44 2.28 6.73 12.43
C LYS A 44 1.85 6.23 11.06
N VAL A 45 2.83 6.03 10.17
CA VAL A 45 2.62 5.68 8.75
C VAL A 45 2.92 4.22 8.40
N GLU A 46 3.41 3.44 9.37
CA GLU A 46 3.73 2.02 9.18
C GLU A 46 3.59 1.23 10.50
N GLY A 47 3.74 -0.10 10.41
CA GLY A 47 3.70 -1.02 11.56
C GLY A 47 4.46 -2.33 11.29
N ILE A 48 5.55 -2.25 10.51
CA ILE A 48 6.29 -3.38 9.94
C ILE A 48 6.89 -4.26 11.03
N LEU A 49 7.42 -3.64 12.09
CA LEU A 49 8.04 -4.36 13.20
C LEU A 49 7.02 -4.91 14.21
N GLU A 50 5.81 -4.35 14.23
CA GLU A 50 4.80 -4.60 15.27
C GLU A 50 3.70 -5.56 14.81
N CYS A 51 3.44 -5.62 13.50
CA CYS A 51 2.41 -6.48 12.95
C CYS A 51 2.76 -7.97 13.12
N ALA A 52 1.72 -8.80 13.27
CA ALA A 52 1.89 -10.25 13.37
C ALA A 52 2.44 -10.83 12.05
N GLU A 53 1.84 -10.43 10.92
CA GLU A 53 2.19 -10.88 9.59
C GLU A 53 2.57 -9.70 8.70
N LEU A 54 3.74 -9.82 8.07
CA LEU A 54 4.23 -8.86 7.08
C LEU A 54 4.18 -9.52 5.71
N LEU A 55 3.45 -8.89 4.79
CA LEU A 55 3.28 -9.39 3.42
C LEU A 55 3.77 -8.34 2.43
N VAL A 56 4.54 -8.74 1.42
CA VAL A 56 4.84 -7.91 0.26
C VAL A 56 4.04 -8.41 -0.93
N VAL A 57 3.23 -7.53 -1.51
CA VAL A 57 2.43 -7.83 -2.69
C VAL A 57 3.13 -7.24 -3.91
N ALA A 58 3.33 -8.04 -4.94
CA ALA A 58 3.98 -7.66 -6.18
C ALA A 58 3.16 -8.06 -7.40
N LEU A 59 3.34 -7.33 -8.49
CA LEU A 59 2.99 -7.76 -9.84
C LEU A 59 4.01 -8.80 -10.30
N CYS A 60 3.54 -9.87 -10.93
CA CYS A 60 4.40 -10.94 -11.42
C CYS A 60 5.29 -10.49 -12.59
N ASP A 61 6.23 -11.34 -12.94
CA ASP A 61 7.06 -11.26 -14.14
C ASP A 61 6.25 -11.64 -15.40
N ASN A 62 6.86 -11.44 -16.57
CA ASN A 62 6.38 -11.85 -17.89
C ASN A 62 4.93 -11.43 -18.20
N ARG A 63 4.52 -10.25 -17.73
CA ARG A 63 3.13 -9.78 -17.83
C ARG A 63 2.73 -9.48 -19.27
N ASP A 64 3.69 -9.13 -20.12
CA ASP A 64 3.46 -8.66 -21.50
C ASP A 64 2.83 -9.72 -22.41
N VAL A 65 2.94 -11.01 -22.06
CA VAL A 65 2.23 -12.09 -22.79
C VAL A 65 0.72 -11.99 -22.67
N HIS A 66 0.23 -11.27 -21.66
CA HIS A 66 -1.19 -11.13 -21.39
C HIS A 66 -1.75 -9.85 -22.02
N ILE A 67 -2.17 -9.99 -23.29
CA ILE A 67 -2.69 -8.90 -24.12
C ILE A 67 -4.14 -8.54 -23.74
N PHE A 68 -4.97 -9.54 -23.44
CA PHE A 68 -6.39 -9.33 -23.13
C PHE A 68 -6.58 -8.48 -21.87
N GLY A 69 -7.33 -7.38 -22.01
CA GLY A 69 -7.59 -6.43 -20.92
C GLY A 69 -6.45 -5.43 -20.63
N ARG A 70 -5.26 -5.61 -21.23
CA ARG A 70 -4.08 -4.75 -20.97
C ARG A 70 -3.48 -4.07 -22.20
N ARG A 71 -3.83 -4.52 -23.42
CA ARG A 71 -3.28 -3.96 -24.68
C ARG A 71 -3.31 -2.43 -24.76
N THR A 72 -4.39 -1.81 -24.30
CA THR A 72 -4.58 -0.34 -24.32
C THR A 72 -4.55 0.28 -22.92
N LEU A 73 -4.60 -0.54 -21.87
CA LEU A 73 -4.59 -0.14 -20.47
C LEU A 73 -3.64 -1.06 -19.69
N PRO A 74 -2.32 -0.88 -19.84
CA PRO A 74 -1.33 -1.79 -19.27
C PRO A 74 -1.48 -1.99 -17.75
N GLN A 75 -1.94 -0.96 -17.04
CA GLN A 75 -2.15 -0.92 -15.59
C GLN A 75 -3.35 -1.73 -15.07
N MET A 76 -4.12 -2.41 -15.92
CA MET A 76 -5.26 -3.22 -15.47
C MET A 76 -4.84 -4.44 -14.63
N ASP A 77 -3.59 -4.86 -14.71
CA ASP A 77 -2.99 -5.80 -13.77
C ASP A 77 -2.84 -5.20 -12.37
N LEU A 78 -2.35 -3.97 -12.24
CA LEU A 78 -2.27 -3.25 -10.97
C LEU A 78 -3.66 -3.08 -10.35
N ALA A 79 -4.66 -2.71 -11.16
CA ALA A 79 -6.06 -2.65 -10.69
C ALA A 79 -6.53 -4.02 -10.15
N SER A 80 -6.15 -5.12 -10.81
CA SER A 80 -6.45 -6.48 -10.34
C SER A 80 -5.76 -6.80 -9.01
N VAL A 81 -4.51 -6.36 -8.81
CA VAL A 81 -3.79 -6.47 -7.53
C VAL A 81 -4.49 -5.66 -6.44
N SER A 82 -4.90 -4.42 -6.73
CA SER A 82 -5.65 -3.59 -5.78
C SER A 82 -6.95 -4.25 -5.33
N CYS A 83 -7.68 -4.90 -6.24
CA CYS A 83 -8.87 -5.69 -5.88
C CYS A 83 -8.54 -6.87 -4.95
N ALA A 84 -7.42 -7.57 -5.20
CA ALA A 84 -6.98 -8.67 -4.34
C ALA A 84 -6.63 -8.17 -2.92
N ILE A 85 -5.93 -7.03 -2.82
CA ILE A 85 -5.60 -6.40 -1.53
C ILE A 85 -6.88 -5.94 -0.82
N GLN A 86 -7.83 -5.34 -1.53
CA GLN A 86 -9.09 -4.89 -0.95
C GLN A 86 -9.93 -6.06 -0.39
N ASN A 87 -9.97 -7.20 -1.09
CA ASN A 87 -10.62 -8.41 -0.58
C ASN A 87 -9.95 -8.91 0.71
N LEU A 88 -8.62 -8.93 0.74
CA LEU A 88 -7.86 -9.30 1.94
C LEU A 88 -8.15 -8.34 3.09
N TRP A 89 -8.26 -7.03 2.83
CA TRP A 89 -8.55 -6.02 3.84
C TRP A 89 -9.92 -6.23 4.49
N LEU A 90 -10.95 -6.46 3.68
CA LEU A 90 -12.31 -6.69 4.17
C LEU A 90 -12.42 -8.02 4.92
N ALA A 91 -11.75 -9.07 4.43
CA ALA A 91 -11.67 -10.35 5.13
C ALA A 91 -10.98 -10.21 6.49
N ALA A 92 -9.81 -9.55 6.54
CA ALA A 92 -9.11 -9.27 7.80
C ALA A 92 -10.00 -8.54 8.80
N ARG A 93 -10.73 -7.50 8.35
CA ARG A 93 -11.66 -6.75 9.21
C ARG A 93 -12.78 -7.61 9.77
N ALA A 94 -13.34 -8.52 8.95
CA ALA A 94 -14.39 -9.45 9.36
C ALA A 94 -13.88 -10.46 10.41
N GLU A 95 -12.62 -10.86 10.30
CA GLU A 95 -11.91 -11.74 11.25
C GLU A 95 -11.37 -10.99 12.49
N GLY A 96 -11.66 -9.69 12.63
CA GLY A 96 -11.19 -8.89 13.77
C GLY A 96 -9.71 -8.51 13.73
N LEU A 97 -9.06 -8.63 12.56
CA LEU A 97 -7.67 -8.23 12.34
C LEU A 97 -7.60 -6.84 11.70
N GLY A 98 -6.62 -6.06 12.11
CA GLY A 98 -6.24 -4.83 11.43
C GLY A 98 -5.30 -5.12 10.26
N MET A 99 -5.43 -4.33 9.21
CA MET A 99 -4.49 -4.32 8.09
C MET A 99 -4.12 -2.89 7.73
N GLY A 100 -2.83 -2.64 7.51
CA GLY A 100 -2.29 -1.36 7.06
C GLY A 100 -1.47 -1.52 5.78
N TRP A 101 -1.64 -0.61 4.83
CA TRP A 101 -0.85 -0.53 3.60
C TRP A 101 0.27 0.49 3.79
N VAL A 102 1.51 0.05 3.68
CA VAL A 102 2.71 0.89 3.65
C VAL A 102 3.18 1.02 2.20
N SER A 103 3.32 2.25 1.71
CA SER A 103 3.77 2.58 0.34
C SER A 103 4.92 3.58 0.32
N LEU A 104 5.57 3.80 1.46
CA LEU A 104 6.76 4.65 1.59
C LEU A 104 8.00 3.79 1.35
N PHE A 105 8.27 3.40 0.12
CA PHE A 105 9.52 2.72 -0.25
C PHE A 105 9.85 2.95 -1.73
N ASP A 106 11.12 2.80 -2.10
CA ASP A 106 11.53 2.71 -3.51
C ASP A 106 11.26 1.27 -4.01
N PRO A 107 10.38 1.07 -5.01
CA PRO A 107 10.06 -0.25 -5.53
C PRO A 107 11.28 -1.03 -6.04
N ARG A 108 12.28 -0.35 -6.61
CA ARG A 108 13.50 -1.02 -7.12
C ARG A 108 14.38 -1.54 -6.00
N ARG A 109 14.50 -0.78 -4.91
CA ARG A 109 15.29 -1.20 -3.74
C ARG A 109 14.62 -2.35 -3.01
N LEU A 110 13.29 -2.29 -2.85
CA LEU A 110 12.52 -3.40 -2.27
C LEU A 110 12.58 -4.65 -3.17
N ALA A 111 12.49 -4.48 -4.49
CA ALA A 111 12.63 -5.58 -5.44
C ALA A 111 14.01 -6.24 -5.35
N ALA A 112 15.09 -5.45 -5.29
CA ALA A 112 16.44 -5.96 -5.13
C ALA A 112 16.62 -6.71 -3.80
N LEU A 113 16.09 -6.16 -2.70
CA LEU A 113 16.14 -6.79 -1.37
C LEU A 113 15.42 -8.15 -1.34
N LEU A 114 14.33 -8.29 -2.09
CA LEU A 114 13.50 -9.49 -2.14
C LEU A 114 13.80 -10.41 -3.33
N GLU A 115 14.86 -10.12 -4.08
CA GLU A 115 15.24 -10.87 -5.29
C GLU A 115 14.07 -10.99 -6.30
N ILE A 116 13.22 -9.97 -6.38
CA ILE A 116 12.09 -9.92 -7.32
C ILE A 116 12.66 -9.77 -8.75
N PRO A 117 12.15 -10.54 -9.74
CA PRO A 117 12.57 -10.42 -11.13
C PRO A 117 12.47 -8.99 -11.67
N SER A 118 13.35 -8.62 -12.60
CA SER A 118 13.46 -7.25 -13.11
C SER A 118 12.21 -6.71 -13.83
N ASP A 119 11.33 -7.60 -14.28
CA ASP A 119 10.07 -7.29 -14.96
C ASP A 119 8.82 -7.49 -14.06
N ALA A 120 9.04 -7.95 -12.82
CA ALA A 120 8.09 -7.94 -11.72
C ALA A 120 8.24 -6.65 -10.89
N GLU A 121 7.24 -6.32 -10.07
CA GLU A 121 7.20 -5.02 -9.40
C GLU A 121 6.47 -5.09 -8.05
N PRO A 122 7.12 -4.79 -6.91
CA PRO A 122 6.44 -4.68 -5.63
C PRO A 122 5.50 -3.46 -5.60
N VAL A 123 4.28 -3.69 -5.12
CA VAL A 123 3.17 -2.73 -5.13
C VAL A 123 2.79 -2.30 -3.71
N ALA A 124 2.88 -3.19 -2.73
CA ALA A 124 2.44 -2.93 -1.37
C ALA A 124 3.26 -3.71 -0.34
N VAL A 125 3.52 -3.08 0.81
CA VAL A 125 3.91 -3.76 2.04
C VAL A 125 2.69 -3.71 2.97
N LEU A 126 2.14 -4.87 3.32
CA LEU A 126 0.95 -5.00 4.15
C LEU A 126 1.34 -5.49 5.55
N CYS A 127 0.90 -4.74 6.56
CA CYS A 127 1.02 -5.07 7.96
C CYS A 127 -0.32 -5.64 8.43
N LEU A 128 -0.37 -6.90 8.85
CA LEU A 128 -1.58 -7.61 9.26
C LEU A 128 -1.44 -8.13 10.70
N GLY A 129 -2.46 -7.95 11.54
CA GLY A 129 -2.45 -8.54 12.88
C GLY A 129 -3.57 -8.06 13.80
N PRO A 130 -3.62 -8.55 15.05
CA PRO A 130 -4.54 -8.06 16.05
C PRO A 130 -4.34 -6.57 16.32
N VAL A 131 -5.44 -5.86 16.55
CA VAL A 131 -5.43 -4.45 16.94
C VAL A 131 -6.16 -4.27 18.27
N PRO A 132 -5.75 -3.32 19.13
CA PRO A 132 -6.43 -3.06 20.39
C PRO A 132 -7.85 -2.55 20.16
N GLU A 133 -8.04 -1.72 19.13
CA GLU A 133 -9.32 -1.17 18.74
C GLU A 133 -9.31 -0.76 17.26
N PHE A 134 -10.49 -0.54 16.70
CA PHE A 134 -10.67 0.07 15.40
C PHE A 134 -11.18 1.50 15.61
N PRO A 135 -10.48 2.53 15.11
CA PRO A 135 -10.93 3.90 15.28
C PRO A 135 -12.25 4.14 14.52
N GLU A 136 -13.11 4.98 15.08
CA GLU A 136 -14.42 5.32 14.48
C GLU A 136 -14.29 6.15 13.18
N ARG A 137 -13.13 6.77 12.97
CA ARG A 137 -12.80 7.62 11.82
C ARG A 137 -11.37 7.35 11.33
N PRO A 138 -11.01 7.74 10.10
CA PRO A 138 -9.64 7.58 9.60
C PRO A 138 -8.61 8.28 10.52
N ALA A 139 -7.49 7.61 10.81
CA ALA A 139 -6.44 8.15 11.68
C ALA A 139 -5.93 9.52 11.22
N LEU A 140 -5.72 9.69 9.90
CA LEU A 140 -5.30 10.98 9.33
C LEU A 140 -6.31 12.13 9.56
N GLU A 141 -7.58 11.82 9.80
CA GLU A 141 -8.56 12.83 10.20
C GLU A 141 -8.48 13.15 11.69
N LEU A 142 -8.29 12.12 12.53
CA LEU A 142 -8.09 12.30 13.97
C LEU A 142 -6.82 13.09 14.27
N ASP A 143 -5.77 12.88 13.49
CA ASP A 143 -4.48 13.57 13.59
C ASP A 143 -4.48 14.94 12.87
N GLY A 144 -5.61 15.36 12.28
CA GLY A 144 -5.74 16.65 11.60
C GLY A 144 -4.97 16.79 10.28
N TRP A 145 -4.42 15.69 9.75
CA TRP A 145 -3.66 15.69 8.50
C TRP A 145 -4.53 15.94 7.26
N ALA A 146 -5.74 15.37 7.25
CA ALA A 146 -6.71 15.51 6.17
C ALA A 146 -8.15 15.48 6.72
N VAL A 147 -9.12 15.93 5.93
CA VAL A 147 -10.54 15.86 6.30
C VAL A 147 -11.35 15.14 5.23
N ALA A 148 -12.36 14.37 5.65
CA ALA A 148 -13.29 13.75 4.73
C ALA A 148 -13.96 14.80 3.82
N ARG A 149 -14.03 14.50 2.52
CA ARG A 149 -14.61 15.37 1.49
C ARG A 149 -16.04 14.88 1.14
N PRO A 150 -16.97 15.79 0.82
CA PRO A 150 -18.35 15.41 0.52
C PRO A 150 -18.43 14.62 -0.81
N LEU A 151 -19.27 13.58 -0.84
CA LEU A 151 -19.40 12.65 -1.99
C LEU A 151 -19.62 13.35 -3.34
N ARG A 152 -20.35 14.46 -3.36
CA ARG A 152 -20.62 15.27 -4.56
C ARG A 152 -19.36 15.80 -5.27
N GLU A 153 -18.21 15.79 -4.63
CA GLU A 153 -16.93 16.14 -5.27
C GLU A 153 -16.37 15.01 -6.13
N PHE A 154 -16.82 13.76 -5.93
CA PHE A 154 -16.29 12.56 -6.58
C PHE A 154 -17.28 11.89 -7.55
N VAL A 155 -18.53 12.33 -7.57
CA VAL A 155 -19.60 11.75 -8.39
C VAL A 155 -20.18 12.83 -9.29
N TRP A 156 -20.21 12.55 -10.59
CA TRP A 156 -20.81 13.39 -11.61
C TRP A 156 -21.78 12.59 -12.48
N GLU A 157 -22.77 13.26 -13.03
CA GLU A 157 -23.72 12.68 -13.97
C GLU A 157 -23.27 12.94 -15.41
N ASN A 158 -23.05 11.87 -16.18
CA ASN A 158 -22.71 11.86 -17.62
C ASN A 158 -21.36 12.49 -18.02
N ARG A 159 -20.98 13.65 -17.47
CA ARG A 159 -19.79 14.43 -17.85
C ARG A 159 -19.05 14.95 -16.61
N TRP A 160 -17.74 15.11 -16.74
CA TRP A 160 -16.90 15.68 -15.68
C TRP A 160 -17.43 17.04 -15.21
N GLY A 161 -17.68 17.17 -13.91
CA GLY A 161 -18.13 18.42 -13.29
C GLY A 161 -19.65 18.67 -13.35
N GLN A 162 -20.45 17.78 -13.94
CA GLN A 162 -21.91 17.91 -13.93
C GLN A 162 -22.51 17.13 -12.76
N ALA A 163 -23.33 17.80 -11.95
CA ALA A 163 -24.04 17.15 -10.85
C ALA A 163 -25.15 16.25 -11.38
#